data_AF-A0A7Y3H790-F1
#
_entry.id   AF-A0A7Y3H790-F1
#
_cell.length_a   1.000
_cell.length_b   1.000
_cell.length_c   1.000
_cell.angle_alpha   90.00
_cell.angle_beta   90.00
_cell.angle_gamma   90.00
#
_symmetry.space_group_name_H-M   'P 1'
#
loop_
_entity.id
_entity.type
_entity.pdbx_description
1 polymer ?
#
loop_
_entity_poly.entity_id
_entity_poly.type
_entity_poly.pdbx_seq_one_letter_code
_entity_poly.pdbx_strand_id
1 'polypeptide(L)'
;MHTGLLQVKDKRRDLKDAYYFNWLLQIDEEFQIPFEPTHEAMAGLKIHRGLPVHDLAANLRRAFSGIVAGNVKPDTLHTIRERGEFEISGEPEIMSAMDGLLSCFVADHRMKLPGTHYQPCYRIVA
;
A
#
# COMPACT_ATOMS: atom_id res chain seq x y z
N MET A 1 -8.88 -15.96 17.81
CA MET A 1 -10.02 -15.98 16.86
C MET A 1 -11.36 -16.29 17.52
N HIS A 2 -11.49 -17.30 18.40
CA HIS A 2 -12.79 -17.71 18.97
C HIS A 2 -13.58 -16.59 19.68
N THR A 3 -12.93 -15.79 20.53
CA THR A 3 -13.58 -14.64 21.20
C THR A 3 -14.03 -13.56 20.21
N GLY A 4 -13.23 -13.29 19.18
CA GLY A 4 -13.58 -12.31 18.13
C GLY A 4 -14.77 -12.73 17.28
N LEU A 5 -14.95 -14.04 17.04
CA LEU A 5 -16.11 -14.57 16.32
C LEU A 5 -17.41 -14.30 17.08
N LEU A 6 -17.41 -14.49 18.41
CA LEU A 6 -18.58 -14.19 19.24
C LEU A 6 -18.93 -12.70 19.21
N GLN A 7 -17.92 -11.83 19.36
CA GLN A 7 -18.09 -10.39 19.30
C GLN A 7 -18.62 -9.90 17.95
N VAL A 8 -18.10 -10.43 16.84
CA VAL A 8 -18.58 -10.08 15.48
C VAL A 8 -20.02 -10.57 15.30
N LYS A 9 -20.33 -11.81 15.71
CA LYS A 9 -21.69 -12.35 15.63
C LYS A 9 -22.69 -11.49 16.40
N ASP A 10 -22.37 -11.13 17.64
CA ASP A 10 -23.22 -10.27 18.47
C ASP A 10 -23.38 -8.89 17.83
N LYS A 11 -22.28 -8.25 17.39
CA LYS A 11 -22.34 -6.93 16.72
C LYS A 11 -23.19 -6.95 15.44
N ARG A 12 -23.08 -7.99 14.60
CA ARG A 12 -23.89 -8.13 13.39
C ARG A 12 -25.38 -8.31 13.73
N ARG A 13 -25.70 -9.12 14.74
CA ARG A 13 -27.08 -9.27 15.23
C ARG A 13 -27.63 -7.93 15.74
N ASP A 14 -26.87 -7.24 16.58
CA ASP A 14 -27.33 -6.03 17.26
C ASP A 14 -27.55 -4.87 16.27
N LEU A 15 -26.69 -4.76 15.25
CA LEU A 15 -26.82 -3.78 14.17
C LEU A 15 -27.71 -4.24 13.01
N LYS A 16 -28.28 -5.45 13.09
CA LYS A 16 -29.09 -6.08 12.03
C LYS A 16 -28.36 -6.16 10.67
N ASP A 17 -27.05 -6.39 10.71
CA ASP A 17 -26.21 -6.59 9.53
C ASP A 17 -26.07 -8.09 9.21
N ALA A 18 -25.75 -8.42 7.96
CA ALA A 18 -25.58 -9.79 7.52
C ALA A 18 -24.35 -10.45 8.19
N TYR A 19 -24.40 -11.76 8.43
CA TYR A 19 -23.23 -12.49 8.93
C TYR A 19 -22.17 -12.69 7.83
N TYR A 20 -22.61 -12.90 6.59
CA TYR A 20 -21.76 -13.26 5.45
C TYR A 20 -21.15 -12.05 4.71
N PHE A 21 -21.65 -10.84 4.94
CA PHE A 21 -21.12 -9.61 4.35
C PHE A 21 -21.31 -8.45 5.34
N ASN A 22 -20.35 -7.54 5.44
CA ASN A 22 -20.35 -6.45 6.40
C ASN A 22 -20.86 -5.17 5.73
N TRP A 23 -22.17 -5.01 5.58
CA TRP A 23 -22.75 -3.87 4.84
C TRP A 23 -22.56 -2.54 5.58
N LEU A 24 -22.44 -2.59 6.91
CA LEU A 24 -22.28 -1.39 7.73
C LEU A 24 -20.82 -0.92 7.84
N LEU A 25 -19.87 -1.64 7.22
CA LEU A 25 -18.51 -1.15 7.11
C LEU A 25 -18.47 0.05 6.17
N GLN A 26 -18.20 1.22 6.73
CA GLN A 26 -17.95 2.41 5.93
C GLN A 26 -16.52 2.36 5.39
N ILE A 27 -16.41 2.49 4.07
CA ILE A 27 -15.14 2.55 3.35
C ILE A 27 -15.17 3.85 2.55
N ASP A 28 -14.27 4.78 2.86
CA ASP A 28 -14.22 6.05 2.15
C ASP A 28 -13.82 5.84 0.68
N GLU A 29 -14.25 6.75 -0.19
CA GLU A 29 -14.04 6.67 -1.64
C GLU A 29 -12.55 6.55 -2.01
N GLU A 30 -11.67 7.22 -1.27
CA GLU A 30 -10.21 7.16 -1.43
C GLU A 30 -9.64 5.73 -1.38
N PHE A 31 -10.31 4.81 -0.68
CA PHE A 31 -9.95 3.39 -0.59
C PHE A 31 -10.58 2.52 -1.67
N GLN A 32 -11.56 3.05 -2.41
CA GLN A 32 -12.30 2.33 -3.45
C GLN A 32 -11.80 2.69 -4.87
N ILE A 33 -11.31 3.92 -5.06
CA ILE A 33 -10.83 4.39 -6.37
C ILE A 33 -9.61 3.55 -6.81
N PRO A 34 -9.67 2.93 -8.02
CA PRO A 34 -8.53 2.26 -8.62
C PRO A 34 -7.32 3.19 -8.73
N PHE A 35 -6.15 2.67 -8.42
CA PHE A 35 -4.90 3.42 -8.52
C PHE A 35 -4.00 2.81 -9.58
N GLU A 36 -3.76 3.56 -10.65
CA GLU A 36 -2.80 3.20 -11.70
C GLU A 36 -1.44 3.85 -11.40
N PRO A 37 -0.40 3.05 -11.11
CA PRO A 37 0.88 3.57 -10.61
C PRO A 37 1.77 4.03 -11.76
N THR A 38 1.54 5.24 -12.25
CA THR A 38 2.48 5.93 -13.15
C THR A 38 3.57 6.65 -12.33
N HIS A 39 4.71 6.99 -12.94
CA HIS A 39 5.75 7.80 -12.28
C HIS A 39 5.20 9.11 -11.70
N GLU A 40 4.31 9.78 -12.43
CA GLU A 40 3.67 11.01 -11.99
C GLU A 40 2.71 10.77 -10.82
N ALA A 41 1.89 9.71 -10.90
CA ALA A 41 0.97 9.36 -9.82
C ALA A 41 1.71 8.98 -8.52
N MET A 42 2.83 8.25 -8.64
CA MET A 42 3.67 7.85 -7.53
C MET A 42 4.40 9.05 -6.90
N ALA A 43 4.99 9.92 -7.72
CA ALA A 43 5.67 11.13 -7.26
C ALA A 43 4.70 12.16 -6.66
N GLY A 44 3.43 12.16 -7.11
CA GLY A 44 2.39 13.06 -6.62
C GLY A 44 1.71 12.64 -5.31
N LEU A 45 2.07 11.49 -4.72
CA LEU A 45 1.48 11.03 -3.47
C LEU A 45 1.82 11.97 -2.31
N LYS A 46 0.80 12.43 -1.59
CA LYS A 46 0.98 13.26 -0.39
C LYS A 46 1.20 12.38 0.83
N ILE A 47 2.42 12.39 1.36
CA ILE A 47 2.80 11.56 2.50
C ILE A 47 3.41 12.44 3.59
N HIS A 48 2.56 12.96 4.48
CA HIS A 48 2.98 13.75 5.64
C HIS A 48 1.91 13.71 6.75
N ARG A 49 2.32 13.93 8.01
CA ARG A 49 1.45 13.89 9.20
C ARG A 49 0.47 15.06 9.31
N GLY A 50 0.62 16.07 8.45
CA GLY A 50 -0.33 17.18 8.35
C GLY A 50 -1.67 16.81 7.69
N LEU A 51 -1.75 15.62 7.08
CA LEU A 51 -3.01 15.09 6.55
C LEU A 51 -3.86 14.46 7.66
N PRO A 52 -5.19 14.38 7.46
CA PRO A 52 -6.00 13.43 8.21
C PRO A 52 -5.40 12.01 8.14
N VAL A 53 -5.46 11.28 9.25
CA VAL A 53 -4.80 9.96 9.37
C VAL A 53 -5.30 8.97 8.32
N HIS A 54 -6.58 9.00 7.98
CA HIS A 54 -7.17 8.12 6.96
C HIS A 54 -6.65 8.46 5.55
N ASP A 55 -6.43 9.74 5.22
CA ASP A 55 -5.86 10.16 3.94
C ASP A 55 -4.40 9.74 3.80
N LEU A 56 -3.62 9.90 4.87
CA LEU A 56 -2.24 9.39 4.91
C LEU A 56 -2.22 7.87 4.70
N ALA A 57 -3.12 7.13 5.35
CA ALA A 57 -3.25 5.69 5.15
C ALA A 57 -3.64 5.32 3.71
N ALA A 58 -4.54 6.07 3.08
CA ALA A 58 -4.93 5.87 1.68
C ALA A 58 -3.74 6.11 0.72
N ASN A 59 -2.92 7.14 0.95
CA ASN A 59 -1.72 7.40 0.14
C ASN A 59 -0.62 6.36 0.36
N LEU A 60 -0.41 5.90 1.60
CA LEU A 60 0.50 4.79 1.87
C LEU A 60 0.03 3.50 1.19
N ARG A 61 -1.28 3.21 1.20
CA ARG A 61 -1.86 2.08 0.45
C ARG A 61 -1.55 2.18 -1.05
N ARG A 62 -1.67 3.36 -1.64
CA ARG A 62 -1.33 3.61 -3.06
C ARG A 62 0.17 3.38 -3.33
N ALA A 63 1.05 3.89 -2.47
CA ALA A 63 2.49 3.70 -2.58
C ALA A 63 2.86 2.20 -2.60
N PHE A 64 2.39 1.42 -1.63
CA PHE A 64 2.63 -0.03 -1.59
C PHE A 64 1.99 -0.76 -2.79
N SER A 65 0.80 -0.36 -3.22
CA SER A 65 0.16 -0.91 -4.42
C SER A 65 1.02 -0.67 -5.67
N GLY A 66 1.65 0.50 -5.79
CA GLY A 66 2.57 0.82 -6.88
C GLY A 66 3.84 -0.01 -6.84
N ILE A 67 4.44 -0.22 -5.66
CA ILE A 67 5.60 -1.10 -5.50
C ILE A 67 5.26 -2.54 -5.89
N VAL A 68 4.10 -3.06 -5.46
CA VAL A 68 3.64 -4.39 -5.85
C VAL A 68 3.47 -4.46 -7.38
N ALA A 69 2.82 -3.46 -7.98
CA ALA A 69 2.64 -3.40 -9.43
C ALA A 69 3.98 -3.41 -10.18
N GLY A 70 4.93 -2.56 -9.77
CA GLY A 70 6.27 -2.49 -10.37
C GLY A 70 7.09 -3.77 -10.23
N ASN A 71 6.76 -4.64 -9.26
CA ASN A 71 7.44 -5.92 -9.07
C ASN A 71 6.83 -7.09 -9.88
N VAL A 72 5.52 -7.08 -10.14
CA VAL A 72 4.83 -8.28 -10.68
C VAL A 72 3.98 -8.04 -11.93
N LYS A 73 3.57 -6.80 -12.23
CA LYS A 73 2.71 -6.51 -13.39
C LYS A 73 3.57 -6.24 -14.63
N PRO A 74 3.38 -6.96 -15.75
CA PRO A 74 4.20 -6.81 -16.96
C PRO A 74 4.25 -5.37 -17.50
N ASP A 75 3.11 -4.69 -17.56
CA ASP A 75 3.02 -3.33 -18.13
C ASP A 75 3.80 -2.34 -17.26
N THR A 76 3.63 -2.40 -15.94
CA THR A 76 4.35 -1.55 -15.00
C THR A 76 5.86 -1.84 -15.01
N LEU A 77 6.26 -3.12 -15.09
CA LEU A 77 7.66 -3.53 -15.23
C LEU A 77 8.31 -2.95 -16.50
N HIS A 78 7.56 -2.90 -17.61
CA HIS A 78 8.04 -2.29 -18.85
C HIS A 78 8.28 -0.79 -18.65
N THR A 79 7.33 -0.08 -18.04
CA THR A 79 7.48 1.36 -17.74
C THR A 79 8.65 1.65 -16.81
N ILE A 80 8.90 0.79 -15.81
CA ILE A 80 10.08 0.91 -14.93
C ILE A 80 11.38 0.73 -15.71
N ARG A 81 11.44 -0.21 -16.67
CA ARG A 81 12.64 -0.40 -17.52
C ARG A 81 12.91 0.78 -18.43
N GLU A 82 11.86 1.45 -18.93
CA GLU A 82 11.99 2.57 -19.85
C GLU A 82 12.29 3.90 -19.16
N ARG A 83 11.61 4.17 -18.04
CA ARG A 83 11.63 5.47 -17.37
C ARG A 83 12.41 5.48 -16.05
N GLY A 84 12.87 4.32 -15.59
CA GLY A 84 13.52 4.15 -14.30
C GLY A 84 12.54 3.86 -13.17
N GLU A 85 13.06 3.89 -11.95
CA GLU A 85 12.33 3.57 -10.72
C GLU A 85 11.23 4.60 -10.41
N PHE A 86 10.20 4.19 -9.65
CA PHE A 86 9.26 5.15 -9.08
C PHE A 86 9.91 5.99 -8.01
N GLU A 87 9.76 7.31 -8.09
CA GLU A 87 10.15 8.20 -7.00
C GLU A 87 8.99 8.35 -6.03
N ILE A 88 9.26 8.11 -4.74
CA ILE A 88 8.30 8.28 -3.65
C ILE A 88 8.91 9.28 -2.68
N SER A 89 8.23 10.40 -2.48
CA SER A 89 8.67 11.48 -1.61
C SER A 89 7.62 11.82 -0.55
N GLY A 90 8.05 12.52 0.50
CA GLY A 90 7.18 12.90 1.59
C GLY A 90 7.95 13.43 2.79
N GLU A 91 7.30 13.44 3.95
CA GLU A 91 7.91 13.85 5.21
C GLU A 91 9.12 12.96 5.56
N PRO A 92 10.31 13.53 5.88
CA PRO A 92 11.56 12.79 6.01
C PRO A 92 11.50 11.61 6.99
N GLU A 93 10.83 11.76 8.13
CA GLU A 93 10.71 10.67 9.11
C GLU A 93 9.86 9.51 8.60
N ILE A 94 8.80 9.78 7.82
CA ILE A 94 7.98 8.73 7.22
C ILE A 94 8.76 8.03 6.11
N MET A 95 9.46 8.80 5.28
CA MET A 95 10.30 8.26 4.20
C MET A 95 11.39 7.34 4.75
N SER A 96 12.09 7.77 5.81
CA SER A 96 13.10 6.96 6.50
C SER A 96 12.51 5.67 7.09
N ALA A 97 11.35 5.73 7.74
CA ALA A 97 10.67 4.55 8.27
C ALA A 97 10.23 3.59 7.15
N MET A 98 9.76 4.13 6.02
CA MET A 98 9.35 3.34 4.86
C MET A 98 10.53 2.64 4.20
N ASP A 99 11.65 3.36 4.01
CA ASP A 99 12.89 2.80 3.46
C ASP A 99 13.44 1.67 4.35
N GLY A 100 13.44 1.87 5.67
CA GLY A 100 13.81 0.82 6.63
C GLY A 100 12.91 -0.42 6.54
N LEU A 101 11.59 -0.22 6.46
CA LEU A 101 10.63 -1.32 6.32
C LEU A 101 10.84 -2.10 5.01
N LEU A 102 10.98 -1.39 3.90
CA LEU A 102 11.16 -1.99 2.57
C LEU A 102 12.51 -2.71 2.46
N SER A 103 13.57 -2.15 3.05
CA SER A 103 14.88 -2.79 3.16
C SER A 103 14.81 -4.11 3.92
N CYS A 104 14.04 -4.16 5.02
CA CYS A 104 13.77 -5.42 5.73
C CYS A 104 13.05 -6.44 4.83
N PHE A 105 12.10 -6.03 3.99
CA PHE A 105 11.46 -6.96 3.05
C PHE A 105 12.41 -7.50 1.99
N VAL A 106 13.38 -6.71 1.53
CA VAL A 106 14.43 -7.17 0.63
C VAL A 106 15.34 -8.17 1.33
N ALA A 107 15.82 -7.84 2.54
CA ALA A 107 16.69 -8.71 3.33
C ALA A 107 16.03 -10.05 3.69
N ASP A 108 14.73 -10.03 3.99
CA ASP A 108 13.92 -11.22 4.29
C ASP A 108 13.47 -11.99 3.04
N HIS A 109 13.91 -11.60 1.84
CA HIS A 109 13.55 -12.25 0.57
C HIS A 109 12.03 -12.27 0.32
N ARG A 110 11.31 -11.21 0.74
CA ARG A 110 9.86 -11.08 0.59
C ARG A 110 9.43 -10.38 -0.70
N MET A 111 10.37 -9.75 -1.41
CA MET A 111 10.09 -8.97 -2.63
C MET A 111 10.13 -9.80 -3.92
N LYS A 112 10.79 -10.97 -3.91
CA LYS A 112 10.91 -11.86 -5.06
C LYS A 112 11.12 -13.29 -4.60
N LEU A 113 10.65 -14.25 -5.40
CA LEU A 113 10.96 -15.67 -5.16
C LEU A 113 12.49 -15.92 -5.27
N PRO A 114 13.02 -16.92 -4.54
CA PRO A 114 14.43 -17.26 -4.58
C PRO A 114 14.94 -17.51 -6.01
N GLY A 115 16.20 -17.16 -6.28
CA GLY A 115 16.91 -17.50 -7.53
C GLY A 115 17.49 -16.34 -8.32
N THR A 116 17.12 -15.09 -8.01
CA THR A 116 17.73 -13.90 -8.63
C THR A 116 17.78 -12.73 -7.65
N HIS A 117 18.76 -11.85 -7.83
CA HIS A 117 18.85 -10.62 -7.04
C HIS A 117 17.62 -9.72 -7.32
N TYR A 118 17.03 -9.17 -6.26
CA TYR A 118 15.93 -8.21 -6.37
C TYR A 118 16.49 -6.81 -6.66
N GLN A 119 16.02 -6.19 -7.75
CA GLN A 119 16.28 -4.77 -8.02
C GLN A 119 15.01 -4.00 -7.65
N PRO A 120 15.08 -3.03 -6.73
CA PRO A 120 13.94 -2.18 -6.38
C PRO A 120 13.34 -1.51 -7.61
N CYS A 121 12.00 -1.46 -7.68
CA CYS A 121 11.28 -0.68 -8.68
C CYS A 121 10.95 0.74 -8.19
N TYR A 122 11.55 1.15 -7.07
CA TYR A 122 11.25 2.39 -6.36
C TYR A 122 12.52 2.99 -5.79
N ARG A 123 12.47 4.31 -5.56
CA ARG A 123 13.47 5.12 -4.88
C ARG A 123 12.78 6.05 -3.90
N ILE A 124 13.16 5.97 -2.64
CA ILE A 124 12.70 6.91 -1.61
C ILE A 124 13.51 8.21 -1.74
N VAL A 125 12.80 9.33 -1.88
CA VAL A 125 13.39 10.67 -2.02
C VAL A 125 13.07 11.46 -0.74
N ALA A 126 14.10 11.81 0.01
CA ALA A 126 14.03 12.56 1.27
C ALA A 126 14.15 14.08 1.06
#